data_AF-A0A497Q4F8-F1
#
_entry.id   AF-A0A497Q4F8-F1
#
_cell.length_a   1.000
_cell.length_b   1.000
_cell.length_c   1.000
_cell.angle_alpha   90.00
_cell.angle_beta   90.00
_cell.angle_gamma   90.00
#
_symmetry.space_group_name_H-M   'P 1'
#
loop_
_entity.id
_entity.type
_entity.pdbx_description
1 polymer ?
#
loop_
_entity_poly.entity_id
_entity_poly.type
_entity_poly.pdbx_seq_one_letter_code
_entity_poly.pdbx_strand_id
1 'polypeptide(L)' 'MVEVTFSVPSAIGVVETLSMEKSEEVLIGTGTVLDGATARQAILAGAEFIVSPIYS' A
#
# COMPACT_ATOMS: atom_id res chain seq x y z
N MET A 1 -8.60 -2.77 9.04
CA MET A 1 -7.36 -2.92 8.24
C MET A 1 -7.75 -3.35 6.86
N VAL A 2 -7.30 -2.62 5.85
CA VAL A 2 -7.47 -2.94 4.44
C VAL A 2 -6.08 -3.03 3.82
N GLU A 3 -5.83 -4.12 3.11
CA GLU A 3 -4.58 -4.33 2.37
C GLU A 3 -4.89 -4.33 0.87
N VAL A 4 -4.13 -3.54 0.11
CA VAL A 4 -4.20 -3.50 -1.35
C VAL A 4 -2.99 -4.25 -1.92
N THR A 5 -3.23 -5.32 -2.66
CA THR A 5 -2.16 -6.09 -3.30
C THR A 5 -1.63 -5.37 -4.54
N PHE A 6 -0.30 -5.24 -4.66
CA PHE A 6 0.36 -4.54 -5.79
C PHE A 6 0.16 -5.18 -7.16
N SER A 7 -0.29 -6.43 -7.23
CA SER A 7 -0.58 -7.12 -8.48
C SER A 7 -1.82 -6.59 -9.21
N VAL A 8 -2.62 -5.72 -8.56
CA VAL A 8 -3.73 -5.02 -9.18
C VAL A 8 -3.20 -3.82 -10.00
N PRO A 9 -3.67 -3.62 -11.24
CA PRO A 9 -3.34 -2.41 -12.00
C PRO A 9 -3.64 -1.15 -11.21
N SER A 10 -2.70 -0.20 -11.19
CA SER A 10 -2.84 1.07 -10.48
C SER A 10 -3.04 0.96 -8.96
N ALA A 11 -2.50 -0.09 -8.31
CA ALA A 11 -2.57 -0.27 -6.85
C ALA A 11 -2.16 1.00 -6.06
N ILE A 12 -1.15 1.74 -6.54
CA ILE A 12 -0.73 3.02 -5.96
C ILE A 12 -1.86 4.05 -5.92
N GLY A 13 -2.59 4.24 -7.02
CA GLY A 13 -3.69 5.22 -7.07
C GLY A 13 -4.87 4.82 -6.18
N VAL A 14 -5.09 3.51 -6.02
CA VAL A 14 -6.09 2.98 -5.08
C VAL A 14 -5.69 3.32 -3.64
N VAL A 15 -4.43 3.10 -3.28
CA VAL A 15 -3.90 3.43 -1.95
C VAL A 15 -4.01 4.92 -1.69
N GLU A 16 -3.65 5.76 -2.66
CA GLU A 16 -3.76 7.22 -2.55
C GLU A 16 -5.20 7.65 -2.26
N THR A 17 -6.15 7.17 -3.07
CA THR A 17 -7.57 7.48 -2.89
C THR A 17 -8.09 7.03 -1.53
N LEU A 18 -7.80 5.77 -1.15
CA LEU A 18 -8.24 5.22 0.13
C LEU A 18 -7.58 5.94 1.32
N SER A 19 -6.32 6.37 1.19
CA SER A 19 -5.63 7.10 2.25
C SER A 19 -6.27 8.45 2.54
N MET A 20 -6.87 9.09 1.53
CA MET A 20 -7.55 10.38 1.63
C MET A 20 -8.99 10.26 2.14
N GLU A 21 -9.68 9.16 1.79
CA GLU A 21 -11.11 8.98 2.08
C GLU A 21 -11.39 8.13 3.33
N LYS A 22 -10.38 7.46 3.89
CA LYS A 22 -10.55 6.58 5.06
C LYS A 22 -10.94 7.36 6.33
N SER A 23 -11.68 6.70 7.21
CA SER A 23 -11.78 7.08 8.62
C SER A 23 -10.48 6.78 9.37
N GLU A 24 -10.18 7.51 10.44
CA GLU A 24 -8.96 7.33 11.25
C GLU A 24 -8.78 5.91 11.82
N GLU A 25 -9.87 5.19 12.06
CA GLU A 25 -9.85 3.81 12.60
C GLU A 25 -9.44 2.75 11.56
N VAL A 26 -9.34 3.13 10.28
CA VAL A 26 -8.97 2.22 9.19
C VAL A 26 -7.50 2.42 8.85
N LEU A 27 -6.74 1.33 8.95
CA LEU A 27 -5.38 1.25 8.43
C LEU A 27 -5.39 0.80 6.97
N ILE A 28 -4.71 1.54 6.10
CA ILE A 28 -4.48 1.17 4.69
C ILE A 28 -3.04 0.70 4.53
N GLY A 29 -2.83 -0.45 3.91
CA GLY A 29 -1.50 -0.96 3.62
C GLY A 29 -1.40 -1.61 2.25
N THR A 30 -0.19 -2.03 1.89
CA THR A 30 0.07 -2.66 0.60
C THR A 30 0.78 -4.00 0.74
N GLY A 31 0.37 -4.97 -0.08
CA GLY A 31 0.91 -6.32 -0.12
C GLY A 31 1.62 -6.65 -1.42
N THR A 32 2.46 -7.70 -1.40
CA THR A 32 3.25 -8.15 -2.57
C THR A 32 4.26 -7.11 -3.04
N VAL A 33 4.86 -6.38 -2.09
CA VAL A 33 5.96 -5.44 -2.37
C VAL A 33 7.27 -6.20 -2.48
N LEU A 34 7.91 -6.22 -3.65
CA LEU A 34 9.08 -7.08 -3.92
C LEU A 34 10.42 -6.32 -3.95
N ASP A 35 10.37 -4.98 -3.94
CA ASP A 35 11.56 -4.14 -4.03
C ASP A 35 11.38 -2.80 -3.30
N GLY A 36 12.50 -2.13 -2.99
CA GLY A 36 12.50 -0.88 -2.24
C GLY A 36 11.90 0.31 -2.98
N ALA A 37 11.92 0.33 -4.32
CA ALA A 37 11.32 1.42 -5.08
C ALA A 37 9.78 1.36 -4.98
N THR A 38 9.21 0.17 -5.11
CA THR A 38 7.79 -0.11 -4.91
C THR A 38 7.36 0.20 -3.47
N ALA A 39 8.17 -0.19 -2.48
CA ALA A 39 7.91 0.15 -1.08
C ALA A 39 7.88 1.67 -0.84
N ARG A 40 8.84 2.39 -1.42
CA ARG A 40 8.89 3.86 -1.34
C ARG A 40 7.68 4.51 -1.98
N GLN A 41 7.21 4.01 -3.13
CA GLN A 41 6.01 4.52 -3.78
C GLN A 41 4.76 4.30 -2.92
N ALA A 42 4.61 3.13 -2.29
CA ALA A 42 3.50 2.84 -1.40
C ALA A 42 3.43 3.81 -0.20
N ILE A 43 4.58 4.07 0.42
CA ILE A 43 4.68 5.02 1.55
C ILE A 43 4.25 6.42 1.11
N LEU A 44 4.74 6.89 -0.05
CA LEU A 44 4.38 8.21 -0.57
C LEU A 44 2.89 8.32 -0.94
N ALA A 45 2.26 7.19 -1.30
CA ALA A 45 0.83 7.11 -1.56
C ALA A 45 -0.04 7.03 -0.29
N GLY A 46 0.56 7.02 0.91
CA GLY A 46 -0.17 6.99 2.17
C GLY A 46 -0.39 5.58 2.75
N ALA A 47 0.35 4.57 2.30
CA ALA A 47 0.34 3.27 2.97
C ALA A 47 0.94 3.37 4.40
N GLU A 48 0.22 2.82 5.37
CA GLU A 48 0.59 2.82 6.79
C GLU A 48 1.34 1.54 7.20
N PHE A 49 1.23 0.47 6.40
CA PHE A 49 2.02 -0.74 6.56
C PHE A 49 2.29 -1.42 5.21
N ILE A 50 3.35 -2.22 5.18
CA ILE A 50 3.78 -2.97 3.99
C ILE A 50 3.94 -4.44 4.33
N VAL A 51 3.42 -5.30 3.47
CA VAL A 51 3.56 -6.76 3.54
C VAL A 51 4.33 -7.24 2.30
N SER A 52 5.44 -7.95 2.54
CA SER A 52 6.21 -8.60 1.48
C SER A 52 6.19 -10.13 1.63
N PRO A 53 5.93 -10.89 0.56
CA PRO A 53 6.00 -12.34 0.57
C PRO A 53 7.45 -12.86 0.57
N ILE A 54 8.44 -11.98 0.40
CA ILE A 54 9.87 -12.31 0.38
C ILE A 54 10.65 -11.30 1.21
N TYR A 55 11.75 -11.71 1.82
CA TYR A 55 12.67 -10.77 2.46
C TYR A 55 13.68 -10.31 1.39
N SER A 56 13.66 -9.03 1.05
CA SER A 56 14.70 -8.38 0.23
C SER A 56 15.83 -7.85 1.11
#